data_AF-A0A957CL48-F1
#
_entry.id   AF-A0A957CL48-F1
#
_cell.length_a   1.000
_cell.length_b   1.000
_cell.length_c   1.000
_cell.angle_alpha   90.00
_cell.angle_beta   90.00
_cell.angle_gamma   90.00
#
_symmetry.space_group_name_H-M   'P 1'
#
loop_
_entity.id
_entity.type
_entity.pdbx_description
1 polymer ?
#
loop_
_entity_poly.entity_id
_entity_poly.type
_entity_poly.pdbx_seq_one_letter_code
_entity_poly.pdbx_strand_id
1 'polypeptide(L)'
;MTTTSSTRSRPATLEYDYLANQSKLESWLGPDWYRLIKGVFTNPLSVLGLIIVIVFIFMAVFSPVLAPPPNERWDTSLIPRDGYKSEPQPPGSPWNSTVPETVPFWYSITG
;
A
#
# COMPACT_ATOMS: atom_id res chain seq x y z
N MET A 1 -29.50 25.83 39.99
CA MET A 1 -28.60 24.66 40.05
C MET A 1 -27.42 24.98 39.15
N THR A 2 -26.33 25.46 39.74
CA THR A 2 -25.22 26.08 39.00
C THR A 2 -24.07 25.08 38.95
N THR A 3 -23.72 24.60 37.75
CA THR A 3 -22.61 23.69 37.52
C THR A 3 -21.29 24.45 37.68
N THR A 4 -20.49 24.08 38.67
CA THR A 4 -19.14 24.61 38.87
C THR A 4 -18.17 23.94 37.90
N SER A 5 -17.58 24.72 37.01
CA SER A 5 -16.50 24.28 36.12
C SER A 5 -15.22 24.05 36.93
N SER A 6 -14.84 22.77 37.08
CA SER A 6 -13.61 22.35 37.72
C SER A 6 -12.41 22.65 36.81
N THR A 7 -11.82 23.84 36.97
CA THR A 7 -10.55 24.22 36.33
C THR A 7 -9.43 23.47 37.04
N ARG A 8 -9.03 22.32 36.50
CA ARG A 8 -7.84 21.57 36.96
C ARG A 8 -6.59 22.41 36.67
N SER A 9 -6.09 23.13 37.67
CA SER A 9 -4.82 23.87 37.63
C SER A 9 -3.67 22.87 37.41
N ARG A 10 -3.13 22.83 36.20
CA ARG A 10 -1.89 22.10 35.89
C ARG A 10 -0.73 23.04 36.22
N PRO A 11 0.35 22.56 36.86
CA PRO A 11 1.46 23.43 37.24
C PRO A 11 2.11 24.02 35.98
N ALA A 12 2.29 25.34 35.95
CA ALA A 12 2.81 26.09 34.80
C ALA A 12 4.17 25.56 34.29
N THR A 13 4.96 24.95 35.18
CA THR A 13 6.27 24.36 34.87
C THR A 13 6.21 23.25 33.81
N LEU A 14 5.15 22.43 33.80
CA LEU A 14 5.00 21.36 32.81
C LEU A 14 4.76 21.89 31.39
N GLU A 15 4.17 23.07 31.26
CA GLU A 15 3.90 23.70 29.95
C GLU A 15 5.18 24.29 29.37
N TYR A 16 5.98 24.98 30.20
CA TYR A 16 7.29 25.49 29.81
C TYR A 16 8.26 24.37 29.39
N ASP A 17 8.31 23.26 30.14
CA ASP A 17 9.16 22.11 29.81
C ASP A 17 8.73 21.43 28.51
N TYR A 18 7.42 21.40 28.23
CA TYR A 18 6.89 20.87 26.97
C TYR A 18 7.29 21.74 25.78
N LEU A 19 7.08 23.07 25.90
CA LEU A 19 7.42 24.05 24.86
C LEU A 19 8.93 24.09 24.58
N ALA A 20 9.75 23.96 25.62
CA ALA A 20 11.21 23.98 25.50
C ALA A 20 11.78 22.75 24.79
N ASN A 21 11.08 21.61 24.83
CA ASN A 21 11.57 20.34 24.32
C ASN A 21 10.79 19.85 23.08
N GLN A 22 9.97 20.70 22.46
CA GLN A 22 9.31 20.36 21.20
C GLN A 22 10.35 20.25 20.09
N SER A 23 10.42 19.07 19.45
CA SER A 23 11.19 18.96 18.23
C SER A 23 10.62 19.91 17.16
N LYS A 24 11.46 20.45 16.27
CA LYS A 24 10.99 21.32 15.16
C LYS A 24 9.89 20.67 14.30
N LEU A 25 9.81 19.33 14.32
CA LEU A 25 8.76 18.56 13.65
C LEU A 25 7.43 18.63 14.41
N GLU A 26 7.45 18.64 15.74
CA GLU A 26 6.27 18.71 16.60
C GLU A 26 5.61 20.09 16.58
N SER A 27 6.41 21.16 16.45
CA SER A 27 5.88 22.52 16.25
C SER A 27 5.29 22.74 14.85
N TRP A 28 5.79 22.03 13.83
CA TRP A 28 5.31 22.17 12.45
C TRP A 28 4.06 21.33 12.16
N LEU A 29 3.98 20.11 12.72
CA LEU A 29 2.83 19.23 12.55
C LEU A 29 1.70 19.51 13.55
N GLY A 30 2.02 20.19 14.66
CA GLY A 30 1.11 20.41 15.77
C GLY A 30 1.11 19.24 16.78
N PRO A 31 0.90 19.53 18.08
CA PRO A 31 1.06 18.56 19.16
C PRO A 31 0.05 17.40 19.10
N ASP A 32 -1.15 17.63 18.55
CA ASP A 32 -2.18 16.61 18.45
C ASP A 32 -1.86 15.57 17.37
N TRP A 33 -1.39 16.02 16.20
CA TRP A 33 -0.95 15.12 15.12
C TRP A 33 0.28 14.31 15.53
N TYR A 34 1.23 14.92 16.23
CA TYR A 34 2.41 14.22 16.73
C TYR A 34 2.02 13.08 17.69
N ARG A 35 1.09 13.31 18.62
CA ARG A 35 0.59 12.27 19.54
C ARG A 35 -0.11 11.13 18.81
N LEU A 36 -0.92 11.44 17.81
CA LEU A 36 -1.60 10.43 16.98
C LEU A 36 -0.60 9.56 16.22
N ILE A 37 0.35 10.18 15.50
CA ILE A 37 1.38 9.46 14.75
C ILE A 37 2.26 8.63 15.69
N LYS A 38 2.66 9.19 16.83
CA LYS A 38 3.42 8.46 17.85
C LYS A 38 2.63 7.26 18.38
N GLY A 39 1.32 7.40 18.57
CA GLY A 39 0.42 6.30 18.96
C GLY A 39 0.37 5.18 17.91
N VAL A 40 0.30 5.52 16.63
CA VAL A 40 0.33 4.58 15.50
C VAL A 40 1.64 3.77 15.48
N PHE A 41 2.79 4.43 15.70
CA PHE A 41 4.08 3.74 15.70
C PHE A 41 4.41 2.99 17.00
N THR A 42 3.73 3.28 18.11
CA THR A 42 3.97 2.60 19.40
C THR A 42 3.17 1.30 19.53
N ASN A 43 2.01 1.20 18.88
CA ASN A 43 1.17 0.02 18.96
C ASN A 43 1.62 -1.05 17.95
N PRO A 44 2.06 -2.25 18.39
CA PRO A 44 2.57 -3.29 17.49
C PRO A 44 1.52 -3.74 16.45
N LEU A 45 0.24 -3.74 16.82
CA LEU A 45 -0.86 -4.07 15.90
C LEU A 45 -0.98 -3.04 14.78
N SER A 46 -0.85 -1.76 15.13
CA SER A 46 -0.90 -0.67 14.16
C SER A 46 0.32 -0.66 13.24
N VAL A 47 1.50 -0.99 13.77
CA VAL A 47 2.73 -1.13 12.98
C VAL A 47 2.62 -2.29 11.99
N LEU A 48 2.09 -3.44 12.42
CA LEU A 48 1.81 -4.58 11.54
C LEU A 48 0.86 -4.22 10.40
N GLY A 49 -0.24 -3.52 10.69
CA GLY A 49 -1.16 -3.02 9.67
C GLY A 49 -0.48 -2.09 8.68
N LEU A 50 0.33 -1.15 9.18
CA LEU A 50 1.10 -0.23 8.34
C LEU A 50 2.09 -0.96 7.43
N ILE A 51 2.79 -1.98 7.94
CA ILE A 51 3.72 -2.81 7.16
C ILE A 51 2.98 -3.50 6.00
N ILE A 52 1.82 -4.10 6.27
CA ILE A 52 1.02 -4.79 5.24
C ILE A 52 0.61 -3.79 4.14
N VAL A 53 0.11 -2.61 4.52
CA VAL A 53 -0.28 -1.57 3.56
C VAL A 53 0.92 -1.12 2.72
N ILE A 54 2.08 -0.91 3.36
CA ILE A 54 3.32 -0.54 2.66
C ILE A 54 3.73 -1.61 1.64
N VAL A 55 3.63 -2.89 1.98
CA VAL A 55 3.92 -3.99 1.05
C VAL A 55 2.99 -3.95 -0.17
N PHE A 56 1.69 -3.71 0.02
CA PHE A 56 0.75 -3.56 -1.11
C PHE A 56 1.05 -2.33 -1.97
N ILE A 57 1.44 -1.21 -1.34
CA ILE A 57 1.86 -0.01 -2.08
C ILE A 57 3.08 -0.33 -2.94
N PHE A 58 4.08 -1.01 -2.38
CA PHE A 58 5.25 -1.45 -3.15
C PHE A 58 4.84 -2.37 -4.30
N MET A 59 3.95 -3.34 -4.05
CA MET A 59 3.46 -4.23 -5.10
C MET A 59 2.76 -3.49 -6.23
N ALA A 60 1.96 -2.45 -5.91
CA ALA A 60 1.29 -1.62 -6.92
C ALA A 60 2.27 -0.78 -7.74
N VAL A 61 3.26 -0.15 -7.08
CA VAL A 61 4.29 0.66 -7.75
C VAL A 61 5.16 -0.22 -8.66
N PHE A 62 5.52 -1.42 -8.21
CA PHE A 62 6.33 -2.36 -8.98
C PHE A 62 5.52 -3.26 -9.94
N SER A 63 4.19 -3.10 -10.01
CA SER A 63 3.32 -3.88 -10.88
C SER A 63 3.79 -3.95 -12.34
N PRO A 64 4.23 -2.86 -12.99
CA PRO A 64 4.69 -2.93 -14.39
C PRO A 64 5.92 -3.83 -14.62
N VAL A 65 6.76 -4.00 -13.59
CA VAL A 65 7.95 -4.86 -13.64
C VAL A 65 7.61 -6.29 -13.24
N LEU A 66 6.71 -6.46 -12.27
CA LEU A 66 6.30 -7.76 -11.73
C LEU A 66 5.35 -8.50 -12.68
N ALA A 67 4.49 -7.77 -13.38
CA ALA A 67 3.48 -8.28 -14.31
C ALA A 67 3.38 -7.35 -15.53
N PRO A 68 4.39 -7.36 -16.42
CA PRO A 68 4.36 -6.54 -17.62
C PRO A 68 3.20 -6.95 -18.53
N PRO A 69 2.55 -5.99 -19.22
CA PRO A 69 1.51 -6.31 -20.20
C PRO A 69 2.10 -7.06 -21.40
N PRO A 70 1.36 -8.01 -22.01
CA PRO A 70 1.86 -8.79 -23.15
C PRO A 70 2.28 -7.98 -24.36
N ASN A 71 1.56 -6.88 -24.61
CA ASN A 71 1.94 -5.89 -25.60
C ASN A 71 1.36 -4.52 -25.18
N GLU A 72 1.87 -3.43 -25.76
CA GLU A 72 1.47 -2.06 -25.43
C GLU A 72 -0.01 -1.76 -25.71
N ARG A 73 -0.65 -2.56 -26.59
CA ARG A 73 -2.04 -2.38 -27.03
C ARG A 73 -2.97 -3.47 -26.48
N TRP A 74 -2.55 -4.15 -25.42
CA TRP A 74 -3.27 -5.30 -24.90
C TRP A 74 -4.54 -4.83 -24.21
N ASP A 75 -5.69 -5.32 -24.66
CA ASP A 75 -6.95 -5.02 -24.01
C ASP A 75 -7.12 -5.92 -22.78
N THR A 76 -7.00 -5.34 -21.59
CA THR A 76 -7.14 -6.04 -20.30
C THR A 76 -8.52 -6.65 -20.07
N SER A 77 -9.54 -6.21 -20.81
CA SER A 77 -10.90 -6.74 -20.69
C SER A 77 -11.14 -7.99 -21.56
N LEU A 78 -10.22 -8.31 -22.46
CA LEU A 78 -10.37 -9.45 -23.37
C LEU A 78 -9.64 -10.67 -22.83
N ILE A 79 -10.34 -11.81 -22.83
CA ILE A 79 -9.73 -13.11 -22.58
C ILE A 79 -8.81 -13.41 -23.78
N PRO A 80 -7.54 -13.76 -23.53
CA PRO A 80 -6.64 -14.18 -24.60
C PRO A 80 -7.23 -15.39 -25.33
N ARG A 81 -6.98 -15.46 -26.64
CA ARG A 81 -7.43 -16.56 -27.50
C ARG A 81 -6.41 -16.82 -28.59
N ASP A 82 -6.23 -18.08 -28.96
CA ASP A 82 -5.32 -18.52 -30.04
C ASP A 82 -5.72 -18.00 -31.43
N GLY A 83 -6.93 -17.46 -31.56
CA GLY A 83 -7.46 -16.87 -32.79
C GLY A 83 -8.87 -17.37 -33.09
N TYR A 84 -9.30 -17.16 -34.33
CA TYR A 84 -10.56 -17.70 -34.84
C TYR A 84 -10.25 -18.69 -35.95
N LYS A 85 -10.66 -19.95 -35.76
CA LYS A 85 -10.57 -21.01 -36.77
C LYS A 85 -11.95 -21.58 -36.99
N SER A 86 -12.25 -21.95 -38.23
CA SER A 86 -13.52 -22.59 -38.58
C SER A 86 -13.67 -23.97 -37.92
N GLU A 87 -12.57 -24.68 -37.72
CA GLU A 87 -12.53 -25.98 -37.05
C GLU A 87 -12.11 -25.82 -35.58
N PRO A 88 -12.90 -26.33 -34.61
CA PRO A 88 -12.52 -26.33 -33.20
C PRO A 88 -11.27 -27.17 -32.98
N GLN A 89 -10.36 -26.68 -32.16
CA GLN A 89 -9.16 -27.43 -31.80
C GLN A 89 -9.45 -28.43 -30.67
N PRO A 90 -8.77 -29.59 -30.65
CA PRO A 90 -8.89 -30.53 -29.54
C PRO A 90 -8.36 -29.90 -28.24
N PRO A 91 -8.85 -30.36 -27.07
CA PRO A 91 -8.35 -29.88 -25.78
C PRO A 91 -6.85 -30.18 -25.64
N GLY A 92 -6.09 -29.22 -25.08
CA GLY A 92 -4.64 -29.33 -24.93
C GLY A 92 -3.84 -29.05 -26.20
N SER A 93 -4.49 -28.56 -27.26
CA SER A 93 -3.78 -28.04 -28.43
C SER A 93 -2.88 -26.86 -28.06
N PRO A 94 -1.63 -26.82 -28.58
CA PRO A 94 -0.73 -25.71 -28.32
C PRO A 94 -1.23 -24.44 -29.00
N TRP A 95 -1.07 -23.31 -28.32
CA TRP A 95 -1.38 -22.00 -28.89
C TRP A 95 -0.27 -21.63 -29.89
N ASN A 96 -0.68 -21.27 -31.10
CA ASN A 96 0.20 -20.81 -32.17
C ASN A 96 0.27 -19.27 -32.23
N SER A 97 -0.69 -18.57 -31.64
CA SER A 97 -0.79 -17.11 -31.64
C SER A 97 -1.31 -16.63 -30.29
N THR A 98 -0.86 -15.46 -29.84
CA THR A 98 -1.45 -14.77 -28.67
C THR A 98 -1.49 -15.66 -27.41
N VAL A 99 -0.41 -16.42 -27.17
CA VAL A 99 -0.27 -17.30 -26.00
C VAL A 99 -0.58 -16.48 -24.73
N PRO A 100 -1.43 -16.97 -23.81
CA PRO A 100 -1.87 -16.23 -22.64
C PRO A 100 -0.77 -16.27 -21.57
N GLU A 101 0.44 -15.89 -21.95
CA GLU A 101 1.62 -16.07 -21.11
C GLU A 101 2.74 -15.23 -21.73
N THR A 102 2.73 -13.92 -21.45
CA THR A 102 4.02 -13.33 -21.11
C THR A 102 4.49 -14.04 -19.87
N VAL A 103 5.24 -15.11 -20.08
CA VAL A 103 5.87 -15.87 -19.01
C VAL A 103 6.80 -14.85 -18.32
N PRO A 104 6.51 -14.46 -17.08
CA PRO A 104 7.32 -13.44 -16.43
C PRO A 104 8.74 -13.99 -16.25
N PHE A 105 9.73 -13.11 -16.28
CA PHE A 105 11.16 -13.51 -16.31
C PHE A 105 11.58 -14.42 -15.14
N TRP A 106 10.85 -14.39 -14.02
CA TRP A 106 11.11 -15.25 -12.86
C TRP A 106 10.63 -16.69 -13.05
N TYR A 107 9.72 -16.97 -13.98
CA TYR A 107 9.27 -18.34 -14.28
C TYR A 107 10.39 -19.17 -14.93
N SER A 108 11.25 -18.53 -15.73
CA SER A 108 12.44 -19.17 -16.31
C SER A 108 13.58 -19.40 -15.30
N ILE A 109 13.52 -18.82 -14.10
CA ILE A 109 14.55 -18.99 -13.06
C ILE A 109 14.33 -20.31 -12.31
N THR A 110 13.09 -20.82 -12.28
CA THR A 110 12.70 -22.02 -11.54
C THR A 110 12.57 -23.29 -12.40
N GLY A 111 12.96 -23.21 -13.68
CA GLY A 111 12.90 -24.31 -14.66
C GLY A 111 14.24 -25.01 -14.85
#